data_AF-A0A8S3RBA8-F1
#
_entry.id   AF-A0A8S3RBA8-F1
#
_cell.length_a   1.000
_cell.length_b   1.000
_cell.length_c   1.000
_cell.angle_alpha   90.00
_cell.angle_beta   90.00
_cell.angle_gamma   90.00
#
_symmetry.space_group_name_H-M   'P 1'
#
loop_
_entity.id
_entity.type
_entity.pdbx_description
1 polymer ?
#
loop_
_entity_poly.entity_id
_entity_poly.type
_entity_poly.pdbx_seq_one_letter_code
_entity_poly.pdbx_strand_id
1 'polypeptide(L)'
;MIDDINFKISHMRKLMFLNVRNNRISTLSQYAMNELDSIAKYNNNLTIDLSGNNLVCNCDSLSFVKWIVNTPTNFHLLEKYECKTSKKSISFFRNPREVYETIQKECMSYESLIIGVSTGILMFIFILCGGMIYRYRWKLRYLYYMVKVKWRDPDHNSDNKDERLYMYDAFVSYANEDDTFCPP
;
A
#
# COMPACT_ATOMS: atom_id res chain seq x y z
N MET A 1 29.49 0.16 30.71
CA MET A 1 29.37 0.83 29.40
C MET A 1 27.93 1.29 29.28
N ILE A 2 27.71 2.54 28.89
CA ILE A 2 26.39 3.16 28.84
C ILE A 2 25.67 2.71 27.57
N ASP A 3 24.40 2.33 27.68
CA ASP A 3 23.52 1.94 26.59
C ASP A 3 22.36 2.94 26.40
N ASP A 4 21.99 3.69 27.44
CA ASP A 4 21.04 4.80 27.39
C ASP A 4 21.33 5.85 28.49
N ILE A 5 20.76 7.05 28.37
CA ILE A 5 20.84 8.13 29.36
C ILE A 5 19.68 7.99 30.36
N ASN A 6 19.85 7.10 31.33
CA ASN A 6 18.83 6.80 32.36
C ASN A 6 18.99 7.61 33.66
N PHE A 7 19.92 8.55 33.71
CA PHE A 7 20.15 9.40 34.87
C PHE A 7 19.47 10.76 34.67
N LYS A 8 18.89 11.27 35.77
CA LYS A 8 18.17 12.54 35.76
C LYS A 8 19.14 13.72 35.58
N ILE A 9 19.02 14.45 34.48
CA ILE A 9 19.89 15.59 34.13
C ILE A 9 19.12 16.90 33.95
N SER A 10 17.79 16.86 33.97
CA SER A 10 16.90 18.03 33.89
C SER A 10 17.21 19.13 34.92
N HIS A 11 17.87 18.80 36.03
CA HIS A 11 18.30 19.77 37.03
C HIS A 11 19.59 20.53 36.65
N MET A 12 20.38 20.03 35.69
CA MET A 12 21.67 20.57 35.29
C MET A 12 21.53 21.69 34.24
N ARG A 13 20.89 22.81 34.61
CA ARG A 13 20.54 23.90 33.67
C ARG A 13 21.72 24.63 33.01
N LYS A 14 22.93 24.50 33.58
CA LYS A 14 24.16 25.09 33.04
C LYS A 14 25.00 24.11 32.22
N LEU A 15 24.49 22.89 31.98
CA LEU A 15 25.21 21.89 31.19
C LEU A 15 25.37 22.39 29.75
N MET A 16 26.61 22.47 29.28
CA MET A 16 26.95 22.91 27.92
C MET A 16 27.46 21.77 27.05
N PHE A 17 28.09 20.77 27.65
CA PHE A 17 28.69 19.66 26.91
C PHE A 17 28.40 18.34 27.62
N LEU A 18 27.80 17.40 26.89
CA LEU A 18 27.58 16.03 27.35
C LEU A 18 28.37 15.07 26.47
N ASN A 19 29.41 14.47 27.05
CA ASN A 19 30.24 13.49 26.36
C ASN A 19 29.81 12.07 26.73
N VAL A 20 29.26 11.35 25.76
CA VAL A 20 28.91 9.93 25.88
C VAL A 20 29.52 9.12 24.72
N ARG A 21 30.63 9.61 24.15
CA ARG A 21 31.39 8.97 23.08
C ARG A 21 31.88 7.57 23.48
N ASN A 22 32.06 6.68 22.51
CA ASN A 22 32.63 5.34 22.67
C ASN A 22 31.91 4.47 23.72
N ASN A 23 30.58 4.52 23.70
CA ASN A 23 29.71 3.69 24.54
C ASN A 23 28.96 2.67 23.68
N ARG A 24 27.90 2.07 24.24
CA ARG A 24 27.06 1.06 23.57
C ARG A 24 25.67 1.60 23.24
N ILE A 25 25.52 2.91 23.10
CA ILE A 25 24.25 3.54 22.77
C ILE A 25 23.86 3.15 21.34
N SER A 26 22.71 2.51 21.18
CA SER A 26 22.14 2.22 19.87
C SER A 26 21.01 3.18 19.51
N THR A 27 20.28 3.64 20.51
CA THR A 27 19.16 4.57 20.44
C THR A 27 19.05 5.24 21.81
N LEU A 28 18.47 6.44 21.86
CA LEU A 28 18.06 7.06 23.12
C LEU A 28 16.58 6.76 23.38
N SER A 29 16.22 6.49 24.64
CA SER A 29 14.82 6.35 25.02
C SER A 29 14.09 7.70 24.95
N GLN A 30 12.75 7.64 24.93
CA GLN A 30 11.94 8.86 25.01
C GLN A 30 12.22 9.65 26.29
N TYR A 31 12.54 8.96 27.38
CA TYR A 31 12.94 9.59 28.63
C TYR A 31 14.23 10.40 28.47
N ALA A 32 15.28 9.77 27.92
CA ALA A 32 16.56 10.43 27.65
C ALA A 32 16.41 11.66 26.74
N MET A 33 15.66 11.52 25.65
CA MET A 33 15.37 12.63 24.71
C MET A 33 14.65 13.78 25.41
N ASN A 34 13.66 13.49 26.26
CA ASN A 34 12.91 14.51 27.00
C ASN A 34 13.78 15.23 28.06
N GLU A 35 14.67 14.52 28.75
CA GLU A 35 15.61 15.13 29.70
C GLU A 35 16.59 16.06 28.99
N LEU A 36 17.08 15.68 27.81
CA LEU A 36 17.97 16.50 26.98
C LEU A 36 17.26 17.74 26.42
N ASP A 37 16.05 17.58 25.89
CA ASP A 37 15.23 18.69 25.40
C ASP A 37 14.89 19.68 26.53
N SER A 38 14.67 19.17 27.75
CA SER A 38 14.43 20.00 28.92
C SER A 38 15.63 20.91 29.22
N ILE A 39 16.86 20.40 29.10
CA ILE A 39 18.07 21.22 29.27
C ILE A 39 18.22 22.20 28.11
N ALA A 40 18.04 21.72 26.87
CA ALA A 40 18.16 22.51 25.66
C ALA A 40 17.20 23.72 25.65
N LYS A 41 16.02 23.57 26.24
CA LYS A 41 15.03 24.65 26.43
C LYS A 41 15.54 25.79 27.33
N TYR A 42 16.37 25.49 28.33
CA TYR A 42 16.96 26.50 29.21
C TYR A 42 18.31 27.00 28.70
N ASN A 43 19.05 26.15 27.99
CA ASN A 43 20.38 26.44 27.46
C ASN A 43 20.50 25.97 26.01
N ASN A 44 20.41 26.91 25.09
CA ASN A 44 20.46 26.70 23.64
C ASN A 44 21.83 26.20 23.15
N ASN A 45 22.86 26.22 24.02
CA ASN A 45 24.24 25.86 23.70
C ASN A 45 24.62 24.44 24.14
N LEU A 46 23.65 23.58 24.50
CA LEU A 46 23.94 22.18 24.80
C LEU A 46 24.49 21.47 23.56
N THR A 47 25.70 20.93 23.69
CA THR A 47 26.36 20.08 22.69
C THR A 47 26.49 18.66 23.25
N ILE A 48 26.10 17.68 22.45
CA ILE A 48 26.14 16.26 22.80
C ILE A 48 27.11 15.55 21.86
N ASP A 49 27.96 14.68 22.40
CA ASP A 49 28.83 13.82 21.61
C ASP A 49 28.47 12.34 21.80
N LEU A 50 27.84 11.75 20.78
CA LEU A 50 27.47 10.34 20.68
C LEU A 50 28.42 9.55 19.75
N SER A 51 29.51 10.13 19.26
CA SER A 51 30.40 9.44 18.31
C SER A 51 30.99 8.15 18.88
N GLY A 52 31.37 7.21 18.02
CA GLY A 52 31.90 5.90 18.44
C GLY A 52 30.90 4.99 19.14
N ASN A 53 29.61 5.35 19.16
CA ASN A 53 28.52 4.46 19.54
C ASN A 53 27.97 3.71 18.31
N ASN A 54 27.24 2.62 18.56
CA ASN A 54 26.70 1.77 17.52
C ASN A 54 25.24 2.10 17.22
N LEU A 55 24.97 3.30 16.70
CA LEU A 55 23.61 3.78 16.45
C LEU A 55 22.89 2.89 15.42
N VAL A 56 21.61 2.63 15.68
CA VAL A 56 20.75 1.82 14.81
C VAL A 56 19.77 2.76 14.10
N CYS A 57 19.57 2.52 12.79
CA CYS A 57 18.67 3.26 11.92
C CYS A 57 17.68 2.29 11.28
N ASN A 58 16.64 1.93 12.03
CA ASN A 58 15.57 1.04 11.60
C ASN A 58 14.21 1.58 12.07
N CYS A 59 13.15 0.80 11.89
CA CYS A 59 11.82 1.22 12.31
C CYS A 59 11.65 1.38 13.82
N ASP A 60 12.40 0.63 14.61
CA ASP A 60 12.35 0.71 16.08
C ASP A 60 13.01 2.01 16.59
N SER A 61 14.07 2.48 15.90
CA SER A 61 14.78 3.71 16.24
C SER A 61 14.27 4.96 15.49
N LEU A 62 13.16 4.85 14.76
CA LEU A 62 12.61 5.94 13.94
C LEU A 62 12.35 7.21 14.77
N SER A 63 11.87 7.05 16.01
CA SER A 63 11.64 8.17 16.95
C SER A 63 12.94 8.89 17.32
N PHE A 64 14.00 8.14 17.60
CA PHE A 64 15.33 8.66 17.91
C PHE A 64 15.95 9.40 16.72
N VAL A 65 15.89 8.81 15.52
CA VAL A 65 16.40 9.46 14.29
C VAL A 65 15.60 10.74 14.01
N LYS A 66 14.27 10.70 14.14
CA LYS A 66 13.41 11.89 14.01
C LYS A 66 13.80 12.96 15.03
N TRP A 67 14.10 12.58 16.26
CA TRP A 67 14.50 13.51 17.30
C TRP A 67 15.83 14.19 16.94
N ILE A 68 16.86 13.45 16.50
CA ILE A 68 18.14 14.04 16.04
C ILE A 68 17.91 15.13 14.98
N VAL A 69 16.97 14.93 14.06
CA VAL A 69 16.69 15.87 12.96
C VAL A 69 16.01 17.16 13.44
N ASN A 70 15.20 17.07 14.51
CA ASN A 70 14.29 18.15 14.92
C ASN A 70 14.68 18.83 16.25
N THR A 71 15.56 18.22 17.04
CA THR A 71 15.97 18.75 18.32
C THR A 71 16.79 20.04 18.15
N PRO A 72 16.63 21.02 19.05
CA PRO A 72 17.50 22.20 19.09
C PRO A 72 18.90 21.90 19.64
N THR A 73 19.16 20.67 20.10
CA THR A 73 20.48 20.27 20.63
C THR A 73 21.53 20.18 19.53
N ASN A 74 22.75 20.61 19.83
CA ASN A 74 23.86 20.50 18.89
C ASN A 74 24.54 19.14 19.06
N PHE A 75 24.88 18.48 17.96
CA PHE A 75 25.67 17.25 17.98
C PHE A 75 27.09 17.51 17.47
N HIS A 76 28.08 17.10 18.25
CA HIS A 76 29.48 17.26 17.85
C HIS A 76 29.80 16.33 16.67
N LEU A 77 30.11 16.89 15.50
CA LEU A 77 30.47 16.18 14.27
C LEU A 77 29.42 15.15 13.83
N LEU A 78 28.14 15.55 13.85
CA LEU A 78 26.99 14.70 13.48
C LEU A 78 27.19 13.98 12.15
N GLU A 79 27.82 14.64 11.17
CA GLU A 79 28.08 14.10 9.83
C GLU A 79 28.96 12.84 9.83
N LYS A 80 29.69 12.59 10.92
CA LYS A 80 30.55 11.40 11.12
C LYS A 80 29.84 10.28 11.86
N TYR A 81 28.61 10.47 12.33
CA TYR A 81 27.92 9.44 13.09
C TYR A 81 27.52 8.31 12.14
N GLU A 82 27.97 7.11 12.48
CA GLU A 82 27.59 5.89 11.79
C GLU A 82 26.23 5.42 12.29
N CYS A 83 25.35 5.08 11.36
CA CYS A 83 24.07 4.48 11.66
C CYS A 83 23.92 3.17 10.90
N LYS A 84 23.66 2.09 11.61
CA LYS A 84 23.49 0.76 11.04
C LYS A 84 22.02 0.53 10.69
N THR A 85 21.75 0.28 9.41
CA THR A 85 20.43 -0.09 8.92
C THR A 85 20.20 -1.60 9.09
N SER A 86 18.93 -2.03 9.10
CA SER A 86 18.54 -3.46 9.15
C SER A 86 19.20 -4.33 8.08
N LYS A 87 19.58 -3.75 6.93
CA LYS A 87 20.30 -4.40 5.83
C LYS A 87 21.83 -4.53 6.08
N LYS A 88 22.31 -4.23 7.30
CA LYS A 88 23.73 -4.14 7.68
C LYS A 88 24.55 -3.13 6.88
N SER A 89 23.91 -2.28 6.07
CA SER A 89 24.55 -1.11 5.47
C SER A 89 24.83 -0.06 6.53
N ILE A 90 26.00 0.58 6.44
CA ILE A 90 26.36 1.71 7.29
C ILE A 90 26.02 2.98 6.52
N SER A 91 25.08 3.77 7.04
CA SER A 91 24.79 5.12 6.57
C SER A 91 25.41 6.14 7.53
N PHE A 92 25.83 7.28 7.00
CA PHE A 92 26.34 8.38 7.82
C PHE A 92 25.29 9.47 7.94
N PHE A 93 25.23 10.15 9.09
CA PHE A 93 24.39 11.33 9.30
C PHE A 93 24.90 12.59 8.57
N ARG A 94 25.52 12.45 7.38
CA ARG A 94 25.91 13.59 6.52
C ARG A 94 24.70 14.46 6.17
N ASN A 95 23.56 13.82 5.94
CA ASN A 95 22.29 14.46 5.70
C ASN A 95 21.21 13.80 6.59
N PRO A 96 21.03 14.28 7.84
CA PRO A 96 20.13 13.65 8.81
C PRO A 96 18.68 13.54 8.31
N ARG A 97 18.22 14.51 7.51
CA ARG A 97 16.87 14.49 6.91
C ARG A 97 16.70 13.35 5.93
N GLU A 98 17.68 13.14 5.06
CA GLU A 98 17.67 12.04 4.08
C GLU A 98 17.69 10.67 4.77
N VAL A 99 18.47 10.53 5.84
CA VAL A 99 18.48 9.31 6.67
C VAL A 99 17.09 9.05 7.26
N TYR A 100 16.47 10.06 7.87
CA TYR A 100 15.12 9.97 8.41
C TYR A 100 14.07 9.62 7.34
N GLU A 101 14.07 10.31 6.20
CA GLU A 101 13.11 10.05 5.11
C GLU A 101 13.25 8.66 4.53
N THR A 102 14.49 8.17 4.39
CA THR A 102 14.76 6.82 3.88
C THR A 102 14.19 5.76 4.82
N ILE A 103 14.50 5.85 6.11
CA ILE A 103 13.98 4.90 7.11
C ILE A 103 12.46 5.03 7.23
N GLN A 104 11.92 6.25 7.24
CA GLN A 104 10.48 6.47 7.28
C GLN A 104 9.78 5.80 6.10
N LYS A 105 10.31 5.92 4.88
CA LYS A 105 9.77 5.23 3.70
C LYS A 105 9.85 3.71 3.81
N GLU A 106 10.92 3.16 4.37
CA GLU A 106 11.05 1.71 4.61
C GLU A 106 10.03 1.20 5.64
N CYS A 107 9.69 2.01 6.65
CA CYS A 107 8.76 1.63 7.71
C CYS A 107 7.29 1.86 7.36
N MET A 108 7.02 2.76 6.40
CA MET A 108 5.69 2.94 5.84
C MET A 108 5.34 1.71 5.01
N SER A 109 4.67 0.74 5.64
CA SER A 109 4.19 -0.45 4.95
C SER A 109 3.04 -0.07 4.01
N TYR A 110 3.35 0.04 2.72
CA TYR A 110 2.36 0.23 1.66
C TYR A 110 1.51 -1.02 1.41
N GLU A 111 1.75 -2.13 2.12
CA GLU A 111 1.03 -3.39 1.97
C GLU A 111 -0.49 -3.20 2.04
N SER A 112 -0.96 -2.50 3.08
CA SER A 112 -2.40 -2.23 3.27
C SER A 112 -2.99 -1.36 2.16
N LEU A 113 -2.23 -0.37 1.67
CA LEU A 113 -2.64 0.52 0.59
C LEU A 113 -2.69 -0.24 -0.74
N ILE A 114 -1.67 -1.04 -1.04
CA ILE A 114 -1.58 -1.85 -2.26
C ILE A 114 -2.71 -2.87 -2.31
N ILE A 115 -2.99 -3.56 -1.19
CA ILE A 115 -4.11 -4.50 -1.08
C ILE A 115 -5.44 -3.77 -1.28
N GLY A 116 -5.64 -2.62 -0.64
CA GLY A 116 -6.87 -1.83 -0.80
C GLY A 116 -7.11 -1.35 -2.23
N VAL A 117 -6.07 -0.84 -2.90
CA VAL A 117 -6.17 -0.37 -4.29
C VAL A 117 -6.42 -1.52 -5.25
N SER A 118 -5.68 -2.62 -5.13
CA SER A 118 -5.84 -3.78 -6.01
C SER A 118 -7.23 -4.43 -5.89
N THR A 119 -7.74 -4.59 -4.66
CA THR A 119 -9.10 -5.10 -4.43
C THR A 119 -10.17 -4.16 -4.97
N GLY A 120 -10.01 -2.84 -4.82
CA GLY A 120 -10.90 -1.84 -5.40
C GLY A 120 -11.00 -1.92 -6.92
N ILE A 121 -9.85 -2.06 -7.61
CA ILE A 121 -9.79 -2.20 -9.07
C ILE A 121 -10.52 -3.48 -9.50
N LEU A 122 -10.28 -4.61 -8.83
CA LEU A 122 -10.94 -5.87 -9.15
C LEU A 122 -12.46 -5.76 -8.97
N MET A 123 -12.95 -5.20 -7.86
CA MET A 123 -14.38 -4.99 -7.62
C MET A 123 -15.01 -4.13 -8.72
N PHE A 124 -14.34 -3.05 -9.12
CA PHE A 124 -14.82 -2.18 -10.19
C PHE A 124 -14.95 -2.93 -11.53
N ILE A 125 -13.94 -3.75 -11.88
CA ILE A 125 -13.99 -4.60 -13.08
C ILE A 125 -15.15 -5.59 -13.00
N PHE A 126 -15.38 -6.22 -11.85
CA PHE A 126 -16.50 -7.15 -11.66
C PHE A 126 -17.86 -6.47 -11.86
N ILE A 127 -18.04 -5.26 -11.33
CA ILE A 127 -19.27 -4.49 -11.51
C ILE A 127 -19.47 -4.13 -12.98
N LEU A 128 -18.43 -3.67 -13.67
CA LEU A 128 -18.50 -3.35 -15.09
C LEU A 128 -18.85 -4.59 -15.93
N CYS A 129 -18.16 -5.71 -15.69
CA CYS A 129 -18.43 -6.97 -16.40
C CYS A 129 -19.85 -7.46 -16.11
N GLY A 130 -20.28 -7.47 -14.84
CA GLY A 130 -21.64 -7.83 -14.45
C GLY A 130 -22.70 -6.93 -15.10
N GLY A 131 -22.45 -5.62 -15.14
CA GLY A 131 -23.31 -4.65 -15.81
C GLY A 131 -23.40 -4.86 -17.32
N MET A 132 -22.27 -5.13 -17.99
CA MET A 132 -22.25 -5.48 -19.41
C MET A 132 -23.00 -6.78 -19.68
N ILE A 133 -22.75 -7.84 -18.89
CA ILE A 133 -23.45 -9.12 -19.02
C ILE A 133 -24.95 -8.93 -18.84
N TYR A 134 -25.39 -8.13 -17.87
CA TYR A 134 -26.80 -7.85 -17.64
C TYR A 134 -27.42 -7.09 -18.82
N ARG A 135 -26.79 -6.00 -19.28
CA ARG A 135 -27.26 -5.19 -20.41
C ARG A 135 -27.35 -5.99 -21.71
N TYR A 136 -26.39 -6.88 -21.95
CA TYR A 136 -26.31 -7.67 -23.18
C TYR A 136 -26.81 -9.10 -23.02
N ARG A 137 -27.48 -9.44 -21.91
CA ARG A 137 -27.99 -10.77 -21.59
C ARG A 137 -28.71 -11.45 -22.77
N TRP A 138 -29.58 -10.72 -23.47
CA TRP A 138 -30.34 -11.27 -24.59
C TRP A 138 -29.46 -11.54 -25.81
N LYS A 139 -28.52 -10.63 -26.13
CA LYS A 139 -27.54 -10.83 -27.20
C LYS A 139 -26.54 -11.94 -26.88
N LEU A 140 -26.10 -12.05 -25.62
CA LEU A 140 -25.22 -13.11 -25.14
C LEU A 140 -25.89 -14.48 -25.18
N ARG A 141 -27.17 -14.58 -24.78
CA ARG A 141 -27.95 -15.83 -24.93
C ARG A 141 -28.10 -16.21 -26.39
N TYR A 142 -28.45 -15.24 -27.24
CA TYR A 142 -28.56 -15.45 -28.67
C TYR A 142 -27.24 -15.97 -29.27
N LEU A 143 -26.11 -15.30 -28.98
CA LEU A 143 -24.79 -15.72 -29.40
C LEU A 143 -24.42 -17.10 -28.84
N TYR A 144 -24.69 -17.36 -27.55
CA TYR A 144 -24.45 -18.66 -26.92
C TYR A 144 -25.23 -19.78 -27.61
N TYR A 145 -26.50 -19.58 -27.94
CA TYR A 145 -27.29 -20.57 -28.68
C TYR A 145 -26.76 -20.77 -30.10
N MET A 146 -26.43 -19.69 -30.81
CA MET A 146 -25.87 -19.76 -32.16
C MET A 146 -24.53 -20.50 -32.19
N VAL A 147 -23.66 -20.22 -31.22
CA VAL A 147 -22.39 -20.93 -31.00
C VAL A 147 -22.67 -22.38 -30.66
N LYS A 148 -23.54 -22.68 -29.67
CA LYS A 148 -23.90 -24.04 -29.28
C LYS A 148 -24.42 -24.87 -30.46
N VAL A 149 -25.25 -24.31 -31.32
CA VAL A 149 -25.73 -24.97 -32.55
C VAL A 149 -24.55 -25.30 -33.47
N LYS A 150 -23.65 -24.34 -33.70
CA LYS A 150 -22.46 -24.52 -34.54
C LYS A 150 -21.45 -25.55 -33.98
N TRP A 151 -21.32 -25.67 -32.67
CA TRP A 151 -20.44 -26.67 -32.02
C TRP A 151 -21.12 -28.01 -31.77
N ARG A 152 -22.44 -28.11 -31.93
CA ARG A 152 -23.20 -29.37 -31.84
C ARG A 152 -23.35 -30.06 -33.20
N ASP A 153 -22.72 -29.52 -34.25
CA ASP A 153 -22.43 -30.20 -35.51
C ASP A 153 -20.95 -30.64 -35.60
N PRO A 154 -20.48 -31.57 -34.76
CA PRO A 154 -19.70 -32.69 -35.25
C PRO A 154 -20.72 -33.77 -35.68
N ASP A 155 -20.67 -34.14 -36.97
CA ASP A 155 -21.33 -35.34 -37.53
C ASP A 155 -22.88 -35.36 -37.60
N HIS A 156 -23.44 -34.54 -38.50
CA HIS A 156 -24.72 -34.89 -39.14
C HIS A 156 -24.50 -36.00 -40.18
N ASN A 157 -24.31 -37.23 -39.69
CA ASN A 157 -24.36 -38.43 -40.52
C ASN A 157 -25.04 -39.58 -39.78
N SER A 158 -26.31 -39.40 -39.42
CA SER A 158 -27.28 -40.51 -39.26
C SER A 158 -28.69 -39.97 -39.10
N ASP A 159 -29.54 -40.31 -40.07
CA ASP A 159 -31.01 -40.33 -40.09
C ASP A 159 -31.77 -39.58 -38.99
N ASN A 160 -32.33 -38.42 -39.35
CA ASN A 160 -33.68 -38.02 -38.94
C ASN A 160 -34.25 -37.08 -40.01
N LYS A 161 -34.89 -37.69 -41.01
CA LYS A 161 -35.75 -37.02 -41.99
C LYS A 161 -37.04 -36.60 -41.27
N ASP A 162 -37.06 -35.43 -40.62
CA ASP A 162 -38.34 -34.73 -40.36
C ASP A 162 -38.25 -33.26 -39.92
N GLU A 163 -37.06 -32.70 -39.60
CA GLU A 163 -36.99 -31.31 -39.09
C GLU A 163 -36.55 -30.23 -40.09
N ARG A 164 -36.36 -30.55 -41.39
CA ARG A 164 -35.97 -29.57 -42.43
C ARG A 164 -37.12 -29.11 -43.33
N LEU A 165 -38.30 -28.84 -42.79
CA LEU A 165 -39.49 -28.52 -43.60
C LEU A 165 -40.04 -27.09 -43.47
N TYR A 166 -39.32 -26.15 -42.86
CA TYR A 166 -39.73 -24.74 -42.85
C TYR A 166 -38.55 -23.81 -43.14
N MET A 167 -38.35 -23.51 -44.43
CA MET A 167 -37.35 -22.53 -44.91
C MET A 167 -37.98 -21.13 -45.14
N TYR A 168 -39.27 -20.96 -44.87
CA TYR A 168 -40.00 -19.72 -45.11
C TYR A 168 -40.90 -19.38 -43.93
N ASP A 169 -40.79 -18.15 -43.44
CA ASP A 169 -41.77 -17.59 -42.50
C ASP A 169 -43.02 -17.21 -43.29
N ALA A 170 -44.12 -17.93 -43.05
CA ALA A 170 -45.41 -17.62 -43.66
C ALA A 170 -46.10 -16.50 -42.87
N PHE A 171 -46.35 -15.37 -43.52
CA PHE A 171 -47.24 -14.33 -42.98
C PHE A 171 -48.65 -14.58 -43.48
N VAL A 172 -49.57 -14.86 -42.55
CA VAL A 172 -51.00 -14.98 -42.85
C VAL A 172 -51.60 -13.58 -42.81
N SER A 173 -51.91 -13.02 -43.99
CA SER A 173 -52.73 -11.83 -44.11
C SER A 173 -54.18 -12.25 -44.34
N TYR A 174 -55.07 -11.85 -43.43
CA TYR A 174 -56.51 -12.08 -43.57
C TYR A 174 -57.13 -10.99 -44.46
N ALA A 175 -58.01 -11.39 -45.39
CA ALA A 175 -58.84 -10.48 -46.17
C ALA A 175 -60.24 -10.42 -45.55
N ASN A 176 -60.76 -9.22 -45.36
CA ASN A 176 -62.02 -8.97 -44.65
C ASN A 176 -63.28 -9.47 -45.41
N GLU A 177 -63.12 -9.96 -46.64
CA GLU A 177 -64.21 -10.43 -47.51
C GLU A 177 -64.53 -11.92 -47.30
N ASP A 178 -63.66 -12.67 -46.61
CA ASP A 178 -63.84 -14.11 -46.34
C ASP A 178 -64.69 -14.39 -45.07
N ASP A 179 -65.23 -13.35 -44.44
CA ASP A 179 -66.03 -13.43 -43.21
C ASP A 179 -67.50 -13.84 -43.48
N THR A 180 -67.70 -14.85 -44.33
CA THR A 180 -69.05 -15.39 -44.57
C THR A 180 -69.46 -16.33 -43.43
N PHE A 181 -70.19 -15.72 -42.48
CA PHE A 181 -70.91 -16.37 -41.39
C PHE A 181 -71.76 -17.54 -41.90
N CYS A 182 -71.49 -18.76 -41.44
CA CYS A 182 -72.31 -19.94 -41.71
C CYS A 182 -73.20 -20.21 -40.47
N PRO A 183 -74.52 -19.91 -40.51
CA PRO A 183 -75.45 -20.28 -39.44
C PRO A 183 -75.73 -21.80 -39.45
N PRO A 184 -76.20 -22.34 -38.31
CA PRO A 184 -76.10 -23.76 -37.95
C PRO A 184 -76.93 -24.73 -38.80
#